data_AF-A0A7T3AB76-F1
#
_entry.id   AF-A0A7T3AB76-F1
#
_cell.length_a   1.000
_cell.length_b   1.000
_cell.length_c   1.000
_cell.angle_alpha   90.00
_cell.angle_beta   90.00
_cell.angle_gamma   90.00
#
_symmetry.space_group_name_H-M   'P 1'
#
loop_
_entity.id
_entity.type
_entity.pdbx_description
1 polymer ?
#
loop_
_entity_poly.entity_id
_entity_poly.type
_entity_poly.pdbx_seq_one_letter_code
_entity_poly.pdbx_strand_id
1 'polypeptide(L)'
;MLTPANVVDHITAISEGGPAFPGHDGLSSYCASCHGAKTARGGEAGAIRTRKPRRGCNADGSPLDPAHPWHGKSLGADASRPMVNLFSQLVLEVKSDG
;
A
#
# COMPACT_ATOMS: atom_id res chain seq x y z
N MET A 1 -4.67 -9.39 7.70
CA MET A 1 -3.86 -10.51 8.22
C MET A 1 -2.70 -9.91 8.99
N LEU A 2 -2.54 -10.27 10.26
CA LEU A 2 -1.42 -9.81 11.08
C LEU A 2 -0.22 -10.73 10.85
N THR A 3 0.96 -10.15 10.62
CA THR A 3 2.22 -10.89 10.44
C THR A 3 3.06 -10.73 11.71
N PRO A 4 3.53 -11.83 12.33
CA PRO A 4 4.40 -11.74 13.50
C PRO A 4 5.68 -10.96 13.22
N ALA A 5 6.17 -10.24 14.22
CA ALA A 5 7.48 -9.62 14.17
C ALA A 5 8.58 -10.69 14.30
N ASN A 6 9.63 -10.54 13.51
CA ASN A 6 10.79 -11.42 13.52
C ASN A 6 12.13 -10.68 13.37
N VAL A 7 12.08 -9.34 13.37
CA VAL A 7 13.25 -8.47 13.35
C VAL A 7 13.09 -7.44 14.45
N VAL A 8 14.13 -7.27 15.28
CA VAL A 8 14.26 -6.15 16.21
C VAL A 8 15.25 -5.18 15.59
N ASP A 9 14.90 -3.90 15.57
CA ASP A 9 15.66 -2.87 14.88
C ASP A 9 15.66 -1.56 15.68
N HIS A 10 16.71 -0.76 15.50
CA HIS A 10 16.86 0.51 16.21
C HIS A 10 15.80 1.51 15.76
N ILE A 11 15.19 2.23 16.70
CA ILE A 11 14.25 3.32 16.39
C ILE A 11 14.99 4.46 15.65
N THR A 12 16.18 4.82 16.17
CA THR A 12 17.11 5.74 15.51
C THR A 12 18.29 4.95 14.99
N ALA A 13 18.55 5.03 13.69
CA ALA A 13 19.63 4.29 13.06
C ALA A 13 21.00 4.68 13.65
N ILE A 14 21.90 3.71 13.79
CA ILE A 14 23.28 3.96 14.24
C ILE A 14 23.98 4.94 13.28
N SER A 15 23.73 4.82 11.98
CA SER A 15 24.29 5.72 10.96
C SER A 15 23.78 7.16 11.06
N GLU A 16 22.67 7.39 11.78
CA GLU A 16 22.12 8.72 12.07
C GLU A 16 22.49 9.21 13.48
N GLY A 17 23.43 8.53 14.17
CA GLY A 17 23.88 8.90 15.51
C GLY A 17 23.13 8.18 16.65
N GLY A 18 22.32 7.17 16.34
CA GLY A 18 21.72 6.31 17.35
C GLY A 18 22.78 5.52 18.15
N PRO A 19 22.53 5.21 19.44
CA PRO A 19 23.43 4.39 20.23
C PRO A 19 23.51 2.97 19.64
N ALA A 20 24.70 2.36 19.68
CA ALA A 20 24.88 0.98 19.20
C ALA A 20 24.09 -0.04 20.04
N PHE A 21 23.98 0.22 21.34
CA PHE A 21 23.34 -0.65 22.33
C PHE A 21 22.36 0.15 23.20
N PRO A 22 21.20 0.59 22.66
CA PRO A 22 20.18 1.26 23.45
C PRO A 22 19.52 0.29 24.45
N GLY A 23 18.79 0.87 25.41
CA GLY A 23 17.76 0.12 26.12
C GLY A 23 16.62 -0.31 25.19
N HIS A 24 15.65 -1.05 25.74
CA HIS A 24 14.50 -1.50 24.96
C HIS A 24 13.64 -0.35 24.41
N ASP A 25 13.71 0.83 25.04
CA ASP A 25 13.07 2.07 24.60
C ASP A 25 13.66 2.63 23.30
N GLY A 26 14.87 2.22 22.91
CA GLY A 26 15.49 2.56 21.62
C GLY A 26 15.35 1.49 20.54
N LEU A 27 14.59 0.42 20.79
CA LEU A 27 14.39 -0.71 19.88
C LEU A 27 12.90 -0.87 19.54
N SER A 28 12.61 -1.33 18.33
CA SER A 28 11.26 -1.65 17.89
C SER A 28 11.21 -2.99 17.16
N SER A 29 10.10 -3.71 17.32
CA SER A 29 9.86 -5.01 16.68
C SER A 29 9.10 -4.84 15.37
N TYR A 30 9.60 -5.44 14.30
CA TYR A 30 9.00 -5.41 12.96
C TYR A 30 8.88 -6.81 12.36
N CYS A 31 7.88 -7.01 11.51
CA CYS A 31 7.93 -8.10 10.53
C CYS A 31 8.88 -7.72 9.39
N ALA A 32 9.39 -8.73 8.65
CA ALA A 32 10.38 -8.51 7.59
C ALA A 32 9.97 -7.45 6.54
N SER A 33 8.68 -7.37 6.16
CA SER A 33 8.21 -6.38 5.20
C SER A 33 8.22 -4.95 5.77
N CYS A 34 7.81 -4.77 7.03
CA CYS A 34 7.87 -3.49 7.71
C CYS A 34 9.32 -3.03 7.91
N HIS A 35 10.21 -3.95 8.30
CA HIS A 35 11.64 -3.66 8.43
C HIS A 35 12.25 -3.19 7.11
N GLY A 36 12.07 -3.94 6.02
CA GLY A 36 12.58 -3.53 4.71
C GLY A 36 12.02 -2.18 4.24
N ALA A 37 10.78 -1.86 4.62
CA ALA A 37 10.15 -0.59 4.29
C ALA A 37 10.64 0.58 5.18
N LYS A 38 11.14 0.33 6.40
CA LYS A 38 11.92 1.28 7.21
C LYS A 38 13.27 1.54 6.55
N THR A 39 14.05 0.49 6.31
CA THR A 39 15.40 0.61 5.74
C THR A 39 15.40 1.36 4.42
N ALA A 40 14.49 1.05 3.48
CA ALA A 40 14.46 1.69 2.16
C ALA A 40 14.18 3.21 2.18
N ARG A 41 13.66 3.74 3.28
CA ARG A 41 13.19 5.14 3.39
C ARG A 41 13.83 5.93 4.53
N GLY A 42 14.33 5.27 5.56
CA GLY A 42 15.09 5.89 6.65
C GLY A 42 16.49 6.30 6.19
N GLY A 43 17.29 6.91 7.08
CA GLY A 43 18.66 7.27 6.76
C GLY A 43 19.57 6.08 6.46
N GLU A 44 19.21 4.89 6.92
CA GLU A 44 19.91 3.64 6.63
C GLU A 44 20.06 3.36 5.12
N ALA A 45 19.14 3.83 4.28
CA ALA A 45 19.26 3.66 2.83
C ALA A 45 20.38 4.50 2.20
N GLY A 46 20.89 5.53 2.88
CA GLY A 46 21.91 6.44 2.36
C GLY A 46 21.58 6.98 0.96
N ALA A 47 22.53 6.84 0.02
CA ALA A 47 22.37 7.29 -1.36
C ALA A 47 21.32 6.49 -2.17
N ILE A 48 20.92 5.31 -1.70
CA ILE A 48 19.94 4.43 -2.36
C ILE A 48 18.50 4.71 -1.87
N ARG A 49 18.32 5.74 -1.03
CA ARG A 49 17.01 6.11 -0.49
C ARG A 49 16.01 6.39 -1.62
N THR A 50 14.95 5.59 -1.64
CA THR A 50 13.90 5.78 -2.64
C THR A 50 13.00 6.95 -2.28
N ARG A 51 12.89 7.92 -3.20
CA ARG A 51 11.87 8.97 -3.15
C ARG A 51 10.55 8.54 -3.79
N LYS A 52 10.51 7.33 -4.36
CA LYS A 52 9.29 6.84 -5.02
C LYS A 52 8.16 6.76 -3.99
N PRO A 53 6.92 7.15 -4.35
CA PRO A 53 5.75 6.96 -3.52
C PRO A 53 5.61 5.52 -3.05
N ARG A 54 4.97 5.30 -1.89
CA ARG A 54 4.67 3.92 -1.47
C ARG A 54 3.67 3.34 -2.46
N ARG A 55 4.00 2.16 -3.00
CA ARG A 55 3.04 1.39 -3.80
C ARG A 55 2.02 0.75 -2.85
N GLY A 56 0.76 0.68 -3.26
CA GLY A 56 -0.32 0.09 -2.48
C GLY A 56 -1.53 1.02 -2.38
N CYS A 57 -2.49 0.63 -1.54
CA CYS A 57 -3.72 1.38 -1.26
C CYS A 57 -3.95 1.55 0.24
N ASN A 58 -4.66 2.62 0.62
CA ASN A 58 -5.30 2.82 1.91
C ASN A 58 -6.42 1.79 2.14
N ALA A 59 -6.95 1.75 3.36
CA ALA A 59 -8.03 0.82 3.72
C ALA A 59 -9.35 1.06 2.94
N ASP A 60 -9.59 2.30 2.50
CA ASP A 60 -10.73 2.68 1.64
C ASP A 60 -10.50 2.33 0.16
N GLY A 61 -9.35 1.71 -0.15
CA GLY A 61 -8.97 1.31 -1.49
C GLY A 61 -8.27 2.39 -2.31
N SER A 62 -8.21 3.66 -1.85
CA SER A 62 -7.47 4.72 -2.55
C SER A 62 -5.97 4.42 -2.62
N PRO A 63 -5.22 4.77 -3.68
CA PRO A 63 -3.77 4.57 -3.76
C PRO A 63 -3.05 5.30 -2.63
N LEU A 64 -1.90 4.79 -2.20
CA LEU A 64 -1.01 5.49 -1.26
C LEU A 64 -0.21 6.62 -1.92
N ASP A 65 -0.13 6.61 -3.25
CA ASP A 65 0.54 7.66 -4.02
C ASP A 65 -0.43 8.80 -4.32
N PRO A 66 -0.23 10.02 -3.76
CA PRO A 66 -1.12 11.16 -3.98
C PRO A 66 -1.16 11.64 -5.43
N ALA A 67 -0.11 11.33 -6.22
CA ALA A 67 -0.06 11.67 -7.64
C ALA A 67 -0.73 10.60 -8.53
N HIS A 68 -1.26 9.52 -7.95
CA HIS A 68 -1.87 8.45 -8.73
C HIS A 68 -3.15 8.93 -9.44
N PRO A 69 -3.39 8.59 -10.72
CA PRO A 69 -4.52 9.11 -11.52
C PRO A 69 -5.92 8.99 -10.92
N TRP A 70 -6.11 8.07 -9.97
CA TRP A 70 -7.38 7.81 -9.30
C TRP A 70 -7.32 8.04 -7.78
N HIS A 71 -6.32 8.78 -7.28
CA HIS A 71 -6.16 9.04 -5.84
C HIS A 71 -7.37 9.73 -5.18
N GLY A 72 -8.05 10.63 -5.89
CA GLY A 72 -9.29 11.27 -5.44
C GLY A 72 -10.58 10.59 -5.92
N LYS A 73 -10.48 9.48 -6.66
CA LYS A 73 -11.61 8.78 -7.27
C LYS A 73 -11.48 7.31 -6.92
N SER A 74 -11.98 6.89 -5.76
CA SER A 74 -12.16 5.46 -5.55
C SER A 74 -13.00 4.94 -6.73
N LEU A 75 -12.63 3.81 -7.34
CA LEU A 75 -13.37 3.24 -8.48
C LEU A 75 -14.81 2.84 -8.11
N GLY A 76 -15.20 2.96 -6.83
CA GLY A 76 -16.57 2.87 -6.33
C GLY A 76 -17.32 4.21 -6.19
N ALA A 77 -16.69 5.35 -6.51
CA ALA A 77 -17.29 6.68 -6.36
C ALA A 77 -18.18 7.11 -7.54
N ASP A 78 -18.14 6.40 -8.67
CA ASP A 78 -19.18 6.54 -9.70
C ASP A 78 -20.40 5.72 -9.27
N ALA A 79 -21.15 6.21 -8.28
CA ALA A 79 -22.44 5.66 -7.85
C ALA A 79 -23.55 5.81 -8.91
N SER A 80 -23.22 5.92 -10.19
CA SER A 80 -24.20 6.06 -11.26
C SER A 80 -23.75 5.34 -12.53
N ARG A 81 -23.50 4.04 -12.41
CA ARG A 81 -23.84 3.12 -13.49
C ARG A 81 -24.77 2.07 -12.91
N PRO A 82 -26.04 1.99 -13.34
CA PRO A 82 -26.83 0.81 -13.00
C PRO A 82 -26.04 -0.39 -13.48
N MET A 83 -25.89 -1.40 -12.61
CA MET A 83 -25.38 -2.71 -12.99
C MET A 83 -26.36 -3.29 -14.01
N VAL A 84 -26.21 -2.94 -15.28
CA VAL A 84 -26.93 -3.60 -16.36
C VAL A 84 -26.33 -4.99 -16.47
N ASN A 85 -27.12 -5.99 -16.10
CA ASN A 85 -26.78 -7.38 -16.30
C ASN A 85 -26.70 -7.65 -17.81
N LEU A 86 -25.49 -7.59 -18.37
CA LEU A 86 -25.22 -7.76 -19.80
C LEU A 86 -25.62 -9.16 -20.31
N PHE A 87 -25.81 -10.14 -19.41
CA PHE A 87 -26.26 -11.48 -19.79
C PHE A 87 -27.74 -11.54 -20.17
N SER A 88 -28.57 -10.57 -19.76
CA SER A 88 -30.00 -10.56 -20.07
C SER A 88 -30.34 -9.95 -21.43
N GLN A 89 -29.43 -9.20 -22.06
CA GLN A 89 -29.70 -8.54 -23.35
C GLN A 89 -29.41 -9.40 -24.57
N LEU A 90 -28.51 -10.40 -24.49
CA LEU A 90 -28.16 -11.22 -25.66
C LEU A 90 -29.27 -12.20 -26.10
N VAL A 91 -30.26 -12.47 -25.22
CA VAL A 91 -31.30 -13.48 -25.45
C VAL A 91 -32.54 -12.91 -26.17
N LEU A 92 -32.69 -11.58 -26.22
CA LEU A 92 -33.88 -10.95 -26.80
C LEU A 92 -33.76 -10.65 -28.31
N GLU A 93 -32.56 -10.61 -28.88
CA GLU A 93 -32.34 -10.23 -30.28
C GLU A 93 -32.49 -11.38 -31.30
N VAL A 94 -32.76 -12.62 -30.87
CA VAL A 94 -32.69 -13.82 -31.76
C VAL A 94 -34.07 -14.34 -32.22
N LYS A 95 -35.18 -13.63 -31.99
CA LYS A 95 -36.50 -14.26 -32.22
C LYS A 95 -37.63 -13.43 -32.83
N SER A 96 -37.40 -12.62 -33.86
CA SER A 96 -38.50 -12.14 -34.71
C SER A 96 -38.04 -11.72 -36.11
N ASP A 97 -37.77 -12.71 -36.97
CA ASP A 97 -37.97 -12.56 -38.42
C ASP A 97 -38.91 -13.69 -38.84
N GLY A 98 -40.20 -13.32 -38.96
CA GLY A 98 -41.20 -14.06 -39.71
C GLY A 98 -41.46 -13.34 -41.02
#